data_AF-A0A2N6PI93-F1
#
_entry.id   AF-A0A2N6PI93-F1
#
_cell.length_a   1.000
_cell.length_b   1.000
_cell.length_c   1.000
_cell.angle_alpha   90.00
_cell.angle_beta   90.00
_cell.angle_gamma   90.00
#
_symmetry.space_group_name_H-M   'P 1'
#
loop_
_entity.id
_entity.type
_entity.pdbx_description
1 polymer ?
#
loop_
_entity_poly.entity_id
_entity_poly.type
_entity_poly.pdbx_seq_one_letter_code
_entity_poly.pdbx_strand_id
1 'polypeptide(L)'
;MSTLVKIAEATLFFLETLAWLAIAYVAFMLVGGGALAWLAGIGALVLVIIVWALFASPKGFFASRTSVIAVRAIVYLAAVVGLIIVGPAWVGIVLGVLLLACEGLLIWQNKHEALAATRRTGRH
;
A
#
# COMPACT_ATOMS: atom_id res chain seq x y z
N MET A 1 22.44 -1.56 3.47
CA MET A 1 21.15 -2.07 2.96
C MET A 1 21.42 -3.01 1.80
N SER A 2 20.95 -4.25 1.87
CA SER A 2 21.20 -5.25 0.81
C SER A 2 20.41 -4.90 -0.47
N THR A 3 20.88 -5.36 -1.62
CA THR A 3 20.18 -5.19 -2.91
C THR A 3 18.76 -5.74 -2.86
N LEU A 4 18.53 -6.83 -2.12
CA LEU A 4 17.22 -7.44 -1.94
C LEU A 4 16.22 -6.52 -1.23
N VAL A 5 16.64 -5.80 -0.19
CA VAL A 5 15.77 -4.84 0.53
C VAL A 5 15.33 -3.72 -0.41
N LYS A 6 16.25 -3.15 -1.19
CA LYS A 6 15.94 -2.11 -2.16
C LYS A 6 14.92 -2.56 -3.22
N ILE A 7 15.08 -3.79 -3.70
CA ILE A 7 14.14 -4.39 -4.66
C ILE A 7 12.77 -4.55 -4.00
N ALA A 8 12.70 -5.13 -2.80
CA ALA A 8 11.45 -5.34 -2.09
C ALA A 8 10.71 -4.02 -1.78
N GLU A 9 11.44 -2.97 -1.39
CA GLU A 9 10.87 -1.63 -1.18
C GLU A 9 10.30 -1.03 -2.47
N ALA A 10 11.07 -1.11 -3.57
CA ALA A 10 10.62 -0.61 -4.87
C ALA A 10 9.41 -1.40 -5.39
N THR A 11 9.40 -2.72 -5.21
CA THR A 11 8.26 -3.58 -5.56
C THR A 11 7.04 -3.24 -4.71
N LEU A 12 7.19 -3.06 -3.39
CA LEU A 12 6.07 -2.67 -2.53
C LEU A 12 5.50 -1.32 -2.97
N PHE A 13 6.34 -0.32 -3.24
CA PHE A 13 5.89 0.99 -3.72
C PHE A 13 5.14 0.90 -5.06
N PHE A 14 5.61 0.05 -5.97
CA PHE A 14 4.92 -0.21 -7.23
C PHE A 14 3.54 -0.84 -6.99
N LEU A 15 3.45 -1.84 -6.11
CA LEU A 15 2.18 -2.48 -5.74
C LEU A 15 1.22 -1.51 -5.03
N GLU A 16 1.73 -0.62 -4.18
CA GLU A 16 0.96 0.46 -3.56
C GLU A 16 0.35 1.38 -4.61
N THR A 17 1.15 1.77 -5.61
CA THR A 17 0.68 2.62 -6.72
C THR A 17 -0.43 1.92 -7.51
N LEU A 18 -0.30 0.61 -7.75
CA LEU A 18 -1.37 -0.19 -8.36
C LEU A 18 -2.63 -0.24 -7.50
N ALA A 19 -2.52 -0.29 -6.18
CA ALA A 19 -3.67 -0.23 -5.29
C ALA A 19 -4.39 1.13 -5.38
N TRP A 20 -3.67 2.24 -5.52
CA TRP A 20 -4.28 3.56 -5.72
C TRP A 20 -5.03 3.64 -7.05
N LEU A 21 -4.43 3.13 -8.12
CA LEU A 21 -5.06 3.04 -9.43
C LEU A 21 -6.28 2.11 -9.41
N ALA A 22 -6.22 1.01 -8.66
CA ALA A 22 -7.35 0.12 -8.47
C ALA A 22 -8.54 0.84 -7.80
N ILE A 23 -8.28 1.66 -6.77
CA ILE A 23 -9.33 2.47 -6.13
C ILE A 23 -9.94 3.47 -7.12
N ALA A 24 -9.10 4.15 -7.91
CA ALA A 24 -9.55 5.07 -8.94
C ALA A 24 -10.43 4.37 -9.99
N TYR A 25 -10.01 3.19 -10.44
CA TYR A 25 -10.77 2.35 -11.36
C TYR A 25 -12.11 1.89 -10.76
N VAL A 26 -12.12 1.44 -9.50
CA VAL A 26 -13.33 1.04 -8.79
C VAL A 26 -14.31 2.21 -8.70
N ALA A 27 -13.84 3.40 -8.31
CA ALA A 27 -14.68 4.60 -8.25
C ALA A 27 -15.27 4.96 -9.62
N PHE A 28 -14.48 4.84 -10.69
CA PHE A 28 -14.97 5.03 -12.06
C PHE A 28 -16.07 4.02 -12.43
N MET A 29 -15.85 2.73 -12.14
CA MET A 29 -16.79 1.66 -12.47
C MET A 29 -18.11 1.77 -11.70
N LEU A 30 -18.06 2.14 -10.42
CA LEU A 30 -19.25 2.31 -9.58
C LEU A 30 -20.18 3.43 -10.06
N VAL A 31 -19.65 4.44 -10.76
CA VAL A 31 -20.44 5.57 -11.29
C VAL A 31 -21.03 5.28 -12.68
N GLY A 32 -20.55 4.26 -13.39
CA GLY A 32 -21.17 3.79 -14.64
C GLY A 32 -20.74 4.53 -15.92
N GLY A 33 -19.60 5.23 -15.91
CA GLY A 33 -19.00 5.87 -17.09
C GLY A 33 -19.33 7.37 -17.29
N GLY A 34 -18.84 7.94 -18.39
CA GLY A 34 -19.00 9.37 -18.72
C GLY A 34 -18.16 10.32 -17.87
N ALA A 35 -18.44 11.63 -17.98
CA ALA A 35 -17.66 12.68 -17.32
C ALA A 35 -17.68 12.58 -15.78
N LEU A 36 -18.81 12.20 -15.19
CA LEU A 36 -18.94 12.01 -13.75
C LEU A 36 -18.08 10.85 -13.23
N ALA A 37 -17.98 9.75 -13.98
CA ALA A 37 -17.11 8.63 -13.60
C ALA A 37 -15.63 9.01 -13.65
N TRP A 38 -15.21 9.80 -14.64
CA TRP A 38 -13.85 10.34 -14.70
C TRP A 38 -13.55 11.24 -13.50
N LEU A 39 -14.46 12.16 -13.16
CA LEU A 39 -14.31 13.00 -11.97
C LEU A 39 -14.23 12.17 -10.69
N ALA A 40 -15.05 11.12 -10.55
CA ALA A 40 -15.02 10.21 -9.41
C ALA A 40 -13.70 9.43 -9.32
N GLY A 41 -13.22 8.88 -10.44
CA GLY A 41 -11.96 8.13 -10.49
C GLY A 41 -10.74 9.00 -10.17
N ILE A 42 -10.64 10.17 -10.81
CA ILE A 42 -9.56 11.14 -10.55
C ILE A 42 -9.65 11.67 -9.12
N GLY A 43 -10.84 12.02 -8.66
CA GLY A 43 -11.08 12.48 -7.29
C GLY A 43 -10.67 11.44 -6.25
N ALA A 44 -11.06 10.18 -6.45
CA ALA A 44 -10.65 9.08 -5.58
C ALA A 44 -9.13 8.88 -5.56
N LEU A 45 -8.47 8.95 -6.72
CA LEU A 45 -7.02 8.86 -6.82
C LEU A 45 -6.33 9.97 -6.03
N VAL A 46 -6.75 11.22 -6.25
CA VAL A 46 -6.21 12.39 -5.55
C VAL A 46 -6.41 12.29 -4.05
N LEU A 47 -7.60 11.89 -3.60
CA LEU A 47 -7.89 11.70 -2.17
C LEU A 47 -6.99 10.63 -1.54
N VAL A 48 -6.83 9.48 -2.21
CA VAL A 48 -5.94 8.41 -1.73
C VAL A 48 -4.49 8.88 -1.64
N ILE A 49 -3.99 9.61 -2.64
CA ILE A 49 -2.63 10.14 -2.64
C ILE A 49 -2.44 11.15 -1.50
N ILE A 50 -3.42 12.04 -1.26
CA ILE A 50 -3.36 13.00 -0.16
C ILE A 50 -3.33 12.28 1.19
N VAL A 51 -4.23 11.32 1.41
CA VAL A 51 -4.28 10.55 2.65
C VAL A 51 -2.96 9.79 2.86
N TRP A 52 -2.45 9.12 1.82
CA TRP A 52 -1.17 8.44 1.90
C TRP A 52 -0.02 9.42 2.18
N ALA A 53 0.02 10.58 1.51
CA ALA A 53 1.06 11.58 1.71
C ALA A 53 1.07 12.17 3.13
N LEU A 54 -0.11 12.30 3.75
CA LEU A 54 -0.24 12.84 5.11
C LEU A 54 0.14 11.84 6.21
N PHE A 55 -0.19 10.55 6.02
CA PHE A 55 -0.12 9.55 7.09
C PHE A 55 0.91 8.43 6.87
N ALA A 56 1.23 8.10 5.61
CA ALA A 56 2.06 6.97 5.24
C ALA A 56 3.44 7.37 4.65
N SER A 57 3.55 8.60 4.13
CA SER A 57 4.82 9.13 3.62
C SER A 57 5.86 9.30 4.74
N PRO A 58 7.17 9.10 4.46
CA PRO A 58 8.25 9.37 5.42
C PRO A 58 8.29 10.82 5.93
N LYS A 59 7.73 11.76 5.15
CA LYS A 59 7.61 13.18 5.49
C LYS A 59 6.18 13.58 5.86
N GLY A 60 5.30 12.62 6.10
CA GLY A 60 3.91 12.85 6.44
C GLY A 60 3.78 13.55 7.80
N PHE A 61 2.91 14.56 7.88
CA PHE A 61 2.73 15.35 9.10
C PHE A 61 2.21 14.51 10.26
N PHE A 62 1.38 13.51 9.96
CA PHE A 62 0.77 12.60 10.95
C PHE A 62 1.41 11.21 10.92
N ALA A 63 2.61 11.07 10.35
CA ALA A 63 3.27 9.78 10.19
C ALA A 63 3.71 9.21 11.53
N SER A 64 2.97 8.20 12.00
CA SER A 64 3.33 7.31 13.11
C SER A 64 3.33 5.88 12.61
N ARG A 65 4.05 4.97 13.28
CA ARG A 65 4.08 3.56 12.87
C ARG A 65 2.66 2.97 12.76
N THR A 66 1.79 3.30 13.71
CA THR A 66 0.40 2.83 13.76
C THR A 66 -0.43 3.42 12.62
N SER A 67 -0.31 4.73 12.35
CA SER A 67 -1.07 5.38 11.28
C SER A 67 -0.67 4.87 9.89
N VAL A 68 0.63 4.65 9.66
CA VAL A 68 1.14 4.09 8.39
C VAL A 68 0.52 2.71 8.14
N ILE A 69 0.56 1.81 9.14
CA ILE A 69 0.00 0.47 9.04
C ILE A 69 -1.52 0.53 8.81
N ALA A 70 -2.23 1.37 9.59
CA ALA A 70 -3.67 1.49 9.48
C ALA A 70 -4.12 2.01 8.11
N VAL A 71 -3.49 3.09 7.62
CA VAL A 71 -3.83 3.67 6.31
C VAL A 71 -3.52 2.69 5.18
N ARG A 72 -2.37 2.03 5.19
CA ARG A 72 -2.04 0.99 4.20
C ARG A 72 -3.06 -0.14 4.22
N ALA A 73 -3.38 -0.69 5.40
CA ALA A 73 -4.35 -1.77 5.52
C ALA A 73 -5.72 -1.37 4.95
N ILE A 74 -6.20 -0.15 5.27
CA ILE A 74 -7.47 0.36 4.76
C ILE A 74 -7.44 0.54 3.25
N VAL A 75 -6.38 1.16 2.70
CA VAL A 75 -6.22 1.39 1.26
C VAL A 75 -6.14 0.06 0.50
N TYR A 76 -5.37 -0.91 1.00
CA TYR A 76 -5.23 -2.21 0.35
C TYR A 76 -6.53 -2.99 0.39
N LEU A 77 -7.21 -3.01 1.55
CA LEU A 77 -8.49 -3.68 1.68
C LEU A 77 -9.53 -3.04 0.75
N ALA A 78 -9.59 -1.71 0.68
CA ALA A 78 -10.48 -1.00 -0.22
C ALA A 78 -10.20 -1.32 -1.70
N ALA A 79 -8.92 -1.39 -2.10
CA ALA A 79 -8.53 -1.76 -3.45
C ALA A 79 -8.94 -3.21 -3.79
N VAL A 80 -8.62 -4.16 -2.92
CA VAL A 80 -8.90 -5.58 -3.12
C VAL A 80 -10.41 -5.85 -3.13
N VAL A 81 -11.14 -5.38 -2.12
CA VAL A 81 -12.59 -5.56 -2.01
C VAL A 81 -13.28 -4.83 -3.16
N GLY A 82 -12.85 -3.62 -3.49
CA GLY A 82 -13.37 -2.86 -4.61
C GLY A 82 -13.25 -3.62 -5.94
N LEU A 83 -12.05 -4.16 -6.24
CA LEU A 83 -11.82 -4.95 -7.46
C LEU A 83 -12.66 -6.24 -7.50
N ILE A 84 -12.90 -6.87 -6.35
CA ILE A 84 -13.79 -8.03 -6.27
C ILE A 84 -15.24 -7.64 -6.60
N ILE A 85 -15.70 -6.48 -6.09
CA ILE A 85 -17.07 -6.00 -6.32
C ILE A 85 -17.29 -5.59 -7.79
N VAL A 86 -16.34 -4.90 -8.42
CA VAL A 86 -16.53 -4.37 -9.79
C VAL A 86 -16.20 -5.37 -10.90
N GLY A 87 -15.75 -6.59 -10.57
CA GLY A 87 -15.64 -7.70 -11.52
C GLY A 87 -14.29 -8.42 -11.62
N PRO A 88 -13.12 -7.76 -11.62
CA PRO A 88 -11.83 -8.44 -11.74
C PRO A 88 -11.35 -9.04 -10.40
N ALA A 89 -12.13 -9.96 -9.83
CA ALA A 89 -11.86 -10.56 -8.53
C ALA A 89 -10.48 -11.22 -8.44
N TRP A 90 -10.04 -11.90 -9.51
CA TRP A 90 -8.71 -12.53 -9.54
C TRP A 90 -7.58 -11.49 -9.44
N VAL A 91 -7.74 -10.31 -10.05
CA VAL A 91 -6.76 -9.21 -9.96
C VAL A 91 -6.70 -8.70 -8.53
N GLY A 92 -7.86 -8.52 -7.89
CA GLY A 92 -7.94 -8.14 -6.47
C GLY A 92 -7.20 -9.12 -5.56
N ILE A 93 -7.43 -10.43 -5.75
CA ILE A 93 -6.76 -11.48 -4.96
C ILE A 93 -5.25 -11.47 -5.17
N VAL A 94 -4.79 -11.44 -6.43
CA VAL A 94 -3.35 -11.42 -6.75
C VAL A 94 -2.67 -10.19 -6.15
N LEU A 95 -3.29 -9.01 -6.30
CA LEU A 95 -2.77 -7.77 -5.72
C LEU A 95 -2.68 -7.87 -4.20
N GLY A 96 -3.74 -8.36 -3.54
CA GLY A 96 -3.76 -8.54 -2.09
C GLY A 96 -2.67 -9.48 -1.58
N VAL A 97 -2.48 -10.63 -2.25
CA VAL A 97 -1.42 -11.59 -1.90
C VAL A 97 -0.03 -10.98 -2.07
N LEU A 98 0.22 -10.28 -3.17
CA LEU A 98 1.51 -9.64 -3.43
C LEU A 98 1.82 -8.54 -2.41
N LEU A 99 0.84 -7.70 -2.08
CA LEU A 99 0.99 -6.66 -1.05
C LEU A 99 1.35 -7.26 0.31
N LEU A 100 0.60 -8.28 0.75
CA LEU A 100 0.85 -8.95 2.03
C LEU A 100 2.22 -9.66 2.05
N ALA A 101 2.60 -10.31 0.95
CA ALA A 101 3.88 -11.00 0.85
C ALA A 101 5.07 -10.02 0.91
N CYS A 102 5.02 -8.93 0.13
CA CYS A 102 6.08 -7.93 0.13
C CYS A 102 6.18 -7.17 1.47
N GLU A 103 5.05 -6.77 2.05
CA GLU A 103 5.05 -6.07 3.34
C GLU A 103 5.48 -6.99 4.48
N GLY A 104 5.02 -8.25 4.49
CA GLY A 104 5.46 -9.26 5.44
C GLY A 104 6.97 -9.53 5.35
N LEU A 105 7.53 -9.59 4.14
CA LEU A 105 8.97 -9.77 3.93
C LEU A 105 9.78 -8.62 4.52
N LEU A 106 9.38 -7.37 4.30
CA LEU A 106 10.06 -6.19 4.84
C LEU A 106 9.96 -6.11 6.36
N ILE A 107 8.80 -6.42 6.94
CA ILE A 107 8.62 -6.49 8.39
C ILE A 107 9.54 -7.55 9.00
N TRP A 108 9.63 -8.72 8.36
CA TRP A 108 10.49 -9.81 8.81
C TRP A 108 11.98 -9.42 8.78
N GLN A 109 12.44 -8.80 7.70
CA GLN A 109 13.83 -8.32 7.57
C GLN A 109 14.18 -7.28 8.64
N ASN A 110 13.33 -6.26 8.82
CA ASN A 110 13.52 -5.22 9.82
C ASN A 110 13.62 -5.79 11.24
N LYS A 111 12.84 -6.83 11.56
CA LYS A 111 12.90 -7.53 12.85
C LYS A 111 14.23 -8.25 13.05
N HIS A 112 14.75 -8.94 12.03
CA HIS A 112 16.04 -9.64 12.12
C HIS A 112 17.22 -8.68 12.24
N GLU A 113 17.19 -7.56 11.53
CA GLU A 113 18.22 -6.52 11.65
C GLU A 113 18.25 -5.93 13.06
N ALA A 114 17.08 -5.64 13.66
CA ALA A 114 16.98 -5.15 15.03
C ALA A 114 17.55 -6.17 16.05
N LEU A 115 17.24 -7.46 15.88
CA LEU A 115 17.76 -8.53 16.75
C LEU A 115 19.27 -8.74 16.59
N ALA A 116 19.81 -8.56 15.39
CA ALA A 116 21.24 -8.62 15.15
C ALA A 116 21.98 -7.45 15.80
N ALA A 117 21.39 -6.25 15.79
CA ALA A 117 21.95 -5.06 16.42
C ALA A 117 22.00 -5.16 17.96
N THR A 118 20.95 -5.69 18.59
CA THR A 118 20.94 -5.90 20.06
C THR A 118 21.96 -6.95 20.51
N ARG A 119 22.18 -8.01 19.73
CA ARG A 119 23.24 -9.00 20.03
C ARG A 119 24.66 -8.44 19.95
N ARG A 120 24.89 -7.41 19.14
CA ARG A 120 26.22 -6.75 19.04
C ARG A 120 26.49 -5.82 20.22
N THR A 121 25.45 -5.19 20.76
CA THR A 121 25.57 -4.22 21.87
C THR A 121 25.62 -4.90 23.24
N GLY A 122 24.98 -6.05 23.43
CA GLY A 122 25.07 -6.84 24.68
C GLY A 122 26.34 -7.70 24.84
N ARG A 123 27.37 -7.48 23.99
CA ARG A 123 28.68 -8.15 24.07
C ARG A 123 29.77 -7.27 24.71
N HIS A 124 29.40 -6.11 25.24
CA HIS A 124 30.25 -5.23 26.06
C HIS A 124 29.75 -5.26 27.50
#